data_AF-A0A7W0VLJ0-F1
#
_entry.id   AF-A0A7W0VLJ0-F1
#
_cell.length_a   1.000
_cell.length_b   1.000
_cell.length_c   1.000
_cell.angle_alpha   90.00
_cell.angle_beta   90.00
_cell.angle_gamma   90.00
#
_symmetry.space_group_name_H-M   'P 1'
#
loop_
_entity.id
_entity.type
_entity.pdbx_description
1 polymer ?
#
loop_
_entity_poly.entity_id
_entity_poly.type
_entity_poly.pdbx_seq_one_letter_code
_entity_poly.pdbx_strand_id
1 'polypeptide(L)'
;MDEHDRAVGAILIGESLMVQCERSADQIRDPHDPQRWRAMREIQDDYPEIWRQLDRAREVLAARGANTMAYEEMRPHVRRTIASDTDDHASTVDADALEDARRAIAELKLAVPGADWKAIARRTRELVAIPELRRHSRFAVVGIVSFVTLAVLTWFLSSIPDKKIDERELMRQELADVASQRKVKIQYLQLAIGERCDAPVAQEYVKLLVMDGQGDHAERFADRYVGRCGEDTVVENWANAPRPPR
;
A
#
# COMPACT_ATOMS: atom_id res chain seq x y z
N MET A 1 -19.04 -23.28 -3.96
CA MET A 1 -18.51 -23.59 -5.31
C MET A 1 -17.87 -24.95 -5.23
N ASP A 2 -18.35 -25.92 -6.01
CA ASP A 2 -17.83 -27.29 -5.97
C ASP A 2 -16.34 -27.28 -6.35
N GLU A 3 -15.54 -28.16 -5.77
CA GLU A 3 -14.14 -28.36 -6.18
C GLU A 3 -14.05 -28.81 -7.64
N HIS A 4 -15.06 -29.55 -8.13
CA HIS A 4 -15.19 -29.85 -9.56
C HIS A 4 -15.18 -28.58 -10.41
N ASP A 5 -16.01 -27.61 -10.06
CA ASP A 5 -16.13 -26.33 -10.78
C ASP A 5 -14.84 -25.52 -10.69
N ARG A 6 -14.09 -25.65 -9.58
CA ARG A 6 -12.76 -25.02 -9.43
C ARG A 6 -11.74 -25.61 -10.39
N ALA A 7 -11.69 -26.94 -10.55
CA ALA A 7 -10.78 -27.59 -11.50
C ALA A 7 -11.14 -27.23 -12.95
N VAL A 8 -12.43 -27.29 -13.29
CA VAL A 8 -12.94 -26.89 -14.62
C VAL A 8 -12.63 -25.42 -14.89
N GLY A 9 -12.85 -24.53 -13.92
CA GLY A 9 -12.55 -23.11 -14.04
C GLY A 9 -11.06 -22.85 -14.30
N ALA A 10 -10.17 -23.52 -13.56
CA ALA A 10 -8.73 -23.36 -13.75
C ALA A 10 -8.26 -23.84 -15.14
N ILE A 11 -8.80 -24.95 -15.65
CA ILE A 11 -8.51 -25.43 -17.02
C ILE A 11 -8.95 -24.41 -18.08
N LEU A 12 -10.14 -23.82 -17.92
CA LEU A 12 -10.64 -22.81 -18.86
C LEU A 12 -9.85 -21.51 -18.82
N ILE A 13 -9.39 -21.08 -17.63
CA ILE A 13 -8.50 -19.92 -17.50
C ILE A 13 -7.18 -20.20 -18.23
N GLY A 14 -6.58 -21.37 -17.98
CA GLY A 14 -5.35 -21.80 -18.68
C GLY A 14 -5.52 -21.81 -20.20
N GLU A 15 -6.65 -22.33 -20.72
CA GLU A 15 -6.98 -22.31 -22.14
C GLU A 15 -7.14 -20.88 -22.70
N SER A 16 -7.78 -19.98 -21.95
CA SER A 16 -7.95 -18.59 -22.40
C SER A 16 -6.63 -17.82 -22.49
N LEU A 17 -5.75 -18.03 -21.50
CA LEU A 17 -4.39 -17.50 -21.49
C LEU A 17 -3.54 -18.11 -22.62
N MET A 18 -3.78 -19.38 -22.96
CA MET A 18 -3.14 -20.03 -24.10
C MET A 18 -3.50 -19.31 -25.40
N VAL A 19 -4.80 -19.14 -25.68
CA VAL A 19 -5.28 -18.42 -26.88
C VAL A 19 -4.79 -16.97 -26.92
N GLN A 20 -4.55 -16.33 -25.77
CA GLN A 20 -3.91 -15.03 -25.70
C GLN A 20 -2.43 -15.09 -26.09
N CYS A 21 -1.67 -16.05 -25.56
CA CYS A 21 -0.27 -16.26 -25.94
C CYS A 21 -0.10 -16.55 -27.44
N GLU A 22 -0.99 -17.33 -28.07
CA GLU A 22 -0.96 -17.56 -29.53
C GLU A 22 -1.13 -16.26 -30.32
N ARG A 23 -2.11 -15.44 -29.96
CA ARG A 23 -2.34 -14.15 -30.60
C ARG A 23 -1.17 -13.19 -30.43
N SER A 24 -0.56 -13.18 -29.25
CA SER A 24 0.63 -12.37 -28.98
C SER A 24 1.86 -12.93 -29.70
N ALA A 25 1.96 -14.25 -29.91
CA ALA A 25 3.04 -14.86 -30.69
C ALA A 25 2.96 -14.48 -32.17
N ASP A 26 1.75 -14.42 -32.74
CA ASP A 26 1.52 -13.91 -34.09
C ASP A 26 1.94 -12.44 -34.25
N GLN A 27 1.66 -11.59 -33.24
CA GLN A 27 2.11 -10.18 -33.23
C GLN A 27 3.63 -10.06 -33.10
N ILE A 28 4.29 -10.96 -32.37
CA ILE A 28 5.75 -10.97 -32.22
C ILE A 28 6.45 -11.39 -33.52
N ARG A 29 5.80 -12.26 -34.31
CA ARG A 29 6.31 -12.74 -35.59
C ARG A 29 6.30 -11.64 -36.66
N ASP A 30 5.43 -10.62 -36.54
CA ASP A 30 5.48 -9.45 -37.42
C ASP A 30 6.54 -8.44 -36.94
N PRO A 31 7.67 -8.28 -37.65
CA PRO A 31 8.73 -7.36 -37.25
C PRO A 31 8.32 -5.89 -37.32
N HIS A 32 7.23 -5.56 -38.02
CA HIS A 32 6.73 -4.19 -38.17
C HIS A 32 5.61 -3.84 -37.18
N ASP A 33 5.19 -4.76 -36.32
CA ASP A 33 4.15 -4.48 -35.33
C ASP A 33 4.68 -3.55 -34.22
N PRO A 34 4.15 -2.32 -34.07
CA PRO A 34 4.57 -1.38 -33.02
C PRO A 34 4.23 -1.86 -31.59
N GLN A 35 3.44 -2.92 -31.45
CA GLN A 35 3.06 -3.54 -30.17
C GLN A 35 3.89 -4.79 -29.85
N ARG A 36 4.85 -5.19 -30.69
CA ARG A 36 5.70 -6.38 -30.51
C ARG A 36 6.32 -6.51 -29.11
N TRP A 37 6.83 -5.41 -28.54
CA TRP A 37 7.40 -5.43 -27.18
C TRP A 37 6.35 -5.63 -26.08
N ARG A 38 5.11 -5.17 -26.29
CA ARG A 38 4.00 -5.41 -25.35
C ARG A 38 3.58 -6.86 -25.41
N ALA A 39 3.40 -7.39 -26.62
CA ALA A 39 3.08 -8.79 -26.84
C ALA A 39 4.14 -9.71 -26.21
N MET A 40 5.43 -9.36 -26.30
CA MET A 40 6.51 -10.11 -25.64
C MET A 40 6.37 -10.13 -24.12
N ARG A 41 6.09 -8.97 -23.49
CA ARG A 41 5.87 -8.90 -22.04
C ARG A 41 4.63 -9.70 -21.62
N GLU A 42 3.54 -9.58 -22.38
CA GLU A 42 2.30 -10.32 -22.12
C GLU A 42 2.54 -11.84 -22.12
N ILE A 43 3.31 -12.37 -23.08
CA ILE A 43 3.65 -13.81 -23.08
C ILE A 43 4.53 -14.20 -21.89
N GLN A 44 5.46 -13.34 -21.47
CA GLN A 44 6.30 -13.60 -20.28
C GLN A 44 5.47 -13.73 -19.01
N ASP A 45 4.41 -12.93 -18.90
CA ASP A 45 3.53 -12.91 -17.74
C ASP A 45 2.46 -14.02 -17.81
N ASP A 46 1.84 -14.22 -18.96
CA ASP A 46 0.72 -15.15 -19.16
C ASP A 46 1.17 -16.61 -19.16
N TYR A 47 2.33 -16.94 -19.76
CA TYR A 47 2.74 -18.34 -19.93
C TYR A 47 3.00 -19.08 -18.61
N PRO A 48 3.73 -18.52 -17.61
CA PRO A 48 3.85 -19.15 -16.30
C PRO A 48 2.51 -19.31 -15.59
N GLU A 49 1.56 -18.39 -15.84
CA GLU A 49 0.24 -18.45 -15.22
C GLU A 49 -0.60 -19.59 -15.81
N ILE A 50 -0.48 -19.92 -17.10
CA ILE A 50 -1.08 -21.13 -17.70
C ILE A 50 -0.74 -22.34 -16.83
N TRP A 51 0.55 -22.59 -16.59
CA TRP A 51 1.00 -23.74 -15.82
C TRP A 51 0.54 -23.72 -14.37
N ARG A 52 0.50 -22.54 -13.71
CA ARG A 52 -0.05 -22.45 -12.34
C ARG A 52 -1.52 -22.82 -12.29
N GLN A 53 -2.31 -22.48 -13.30
CA GLN A 53 -3.72 -22.84 -13.35
C GLN A 53 -3.90 -24.34 -13.61
N LEU A 54 -3.09 -24.92 -14.49
CA LEU A 54 -3.10 -26.37 -14.75
C LEU A 54 -2.64 -27.18 -13.53
N ASP A 55 -1.62 -26.71 -12.79
CA ASP A 55 -1.16 -27.35 -11.56
C ASP A 55 -2.27 -27.34 -10.47
N ARG A 56 -3.02 -26.23 -10.34
CA ARG A 56 -4.20 -26.16 -9.45
C ARG A 56 -5.32 -27.11 -9.88
N ALA A 57 -5.59 -27.20 -11.18
CA ALA A 57 -6.59 -28.14 -11.70
C ALA A 57 -6.18 -29.58 -11.42
N ARG A 58 -4.91 -29.91 -11.68
CA ARG A 58 -4.33 -31.23 -11.40
C ARG A 58 -4.49 -31.62 -9.94
N GLU A 59 -4.14 -30.74 -9.00
CA GLU A 59 -4.26 -31.03 -7.55
C GLU A 59 -5.67 -31.43 -7.15
N VAL A 60 -6.67 -30.68 -7.64
CA VAL A 60 -8.08 -30.96 -7.34
C VAL A 60 -8.56 -32.25 -7.99
N LEU A 61 -8.12 -32.54 -9.21
CA LEU A 61 -8.46 -33.78 -9.93
C LEU A 61 -7.79 -35.01 -9.30
N ALA A 62 -6.51 -34.91 -8.95
CA ALA A 62 -5.75 -35.97 -8.28
C ALA A 62 -6.34 -36.31 -6.90
N ALA A 63 -6.75 -35.30 -6.12
CA ALA A 63 -7.42 -35.49 -4.84
C ALA A 63 -8.72 -36.30 -4.94
N ARG A 64 -9.34 -36.32 -6.13
CA ARG A 64 -10.57 -37.08 -6.43
C ARG A 64 -10.31 -38.42 -7.12
N GLY A 65 -9.04 -38.83 -7.24
CA GLY A 65 -8.66 -40.08 -7.88
C GLY A 65 -8.78 -40.06 -9.41
N ALA A 66 -8.88 -38.89 -10.04
CA ALA A 66 -8.82 -38.79 -11.49
C ALA A 66 -7.40 -39.07 -12.00
N ASN A 67 -7.30 -39.73 -13.16
CA ASN A 67 -6.00 -40.04 -13.76
C ASN A 67 -5.36 -38.78 -14.34
N THR A 68 -4.33 -38.27 -13.66
CA THR A 68 -3.53 -37.11 -14.09
C THR A 68 -2.08 -37.47 -14.43
N MET A 69 -1.75 -38.77 -14.53
CA MET A 69 -0.36 -39.22 -14.75
C MET A 69 0.26 -38.66 -16.02
N ALA A 70 -0.49 -38.60 -17.12
CA ALA A 70 0.00 -38.04 -18.39
C ALA A 70 0.44 -36.57 -18.25
N TYR A 71 -0.28 -35.77 -17.44
CA TYR A 71 0.12 -34.40 -17.13
C TYR A 71 1.41 -34.35 -16.28
N GLU A 72 1.51 -35.23 -15.28
CA GLU A 72 2.68 -35.30 -14.39
C GLU A 72 3.96 -35.74 -15.11
N GLU A 73 3.85 -36.61 -16.10
CA GLU A 73 4.99 -37.02 -16.94
C GLU A 73 5.49 -35.90 -17.85
N MET A 74 4.59 -35.06 -18.36
CA MET A 74 4.94 -33.92 -19.21
C MET A 74 5.58 -32.77 -18.42
N ARG A 75 5.11 -32.50 -17.20
CA ARG A 75 5.45 -31.30 -16.43
C ARG A 75 6.95 -31.02 -16.24
N PRO A 76 7.84 -32.01 -15.98
CA PRO A 76 9.28 -31.79 -15.81
C PRO A 76 10.01 -31.41 -17.10
N HIS A 77 9.42 -31.71 -18.27
CA HIS A 77 10.04 -31.55 -19.58
C HIS A 77 9.60 -30.28 -20.31
N VAL A 78 8.76 -29.46 -19.68
CA VAL A 78 8.19 -28.24 -20.27
C VAL A 78 9.27 -27.22 -20.59
N ARG A 79 9.30 -26.76 -21.83
CA ARG A 79 10.22 -25.74 -22.31
C ARG A 79 9.82 -24.34 -21.81
N ARG A 80 10.79 -23.42 -21.78
CA ARG A 80 10.50 -22.00 -21.51
C ARG A 80 9.97 -21.35 -22.79
N THR A 81 9.00 -20.45 -22.66
CA THR A 81 8.35 -19.80 -23.82
C THR A 81 9.25 -18.94 -24.67
N ILE A 82 10.37 -18.46 -24.13
CA ILE A 82 11.29 -17.60 -24.86
C ILE A 82 12.56 -18.37 -25.12
N ALA A 83 12.78 -18.67 -26.39
CA ALA A 83 14.07 -19.08 -26.88
C ALA A 83 14.91 -17.81 -27.09
N SER A 84 16.05 -17.73 -26.40
CA SER A 84 17.09 -16.76 -26.78
C SER A 84 17.85 -17.39 -27.93
N ASP A 85 17.53 -16.97 -29.16
CA ASP A 85 18.34 -17.39 -30.30
C ASP A 85 19.74 -16.77 -30.14
N THR A 86 20.77 -17.61 -30.19
CA THR A 86 22.13 -17.22 -29.72
C THR A 86 22.87 -16.36 -30.74
N ASP A 87 22.36 -16.27 -31.97
CA ASP A 87 23.08 -15.63 -33.08
C ASP A 87 22.51 -14.26 -33.52
N ASP A 88 21.29 -13.86 -33.11
CA ASP A 88 20.66 -12.63 -33.66
C ASP A 88 19.87 -11.75 -32.67
N HIS A 89 19.95 -12.01 -31.35
CA HIS A 89 19.24 -11.27 -30.28
C HIS A 89 17.71 -11.08 -30.45
N ALA A 90 17.11 -11.71 -31.46
CA ALA A 90 15.67 -11.73 -31.65
C ALA A 90 15.06 -12.79 -30.72
N SER A 91 14.56 -12.36 -29.57
CA SER A 91 13.72 -13.21 -28.71
C SER A 91 12.50 -13.65 -29.52
N THR A 92 12.37 -14.95 -29.77
CA THR A 92 11.22 -15.56 -30.43
C THR A 92 10.45 -16.45 -29.45
N VAL A 93 9.15 -16.62 -29.70
CA VAL A 93 8.30 -17.50 -28.91
C VAL A 93 8.53 -18.93 -29.37
N ASP A 94 8.87 -19.83 -28.44
CA ASP A 94 9.01 -21.26 -28.73
C ASP A 94 7.62 -21.86 -29.01
N ALA A 95 7.38 -22.24 -30.26
CA ALA A 95 6.12 -22.84 -30.69
C ALA A 95 5.87 -24.21 -30.03
N ASP A 96 6.94 -24.97 -29.76
CA ASP A 96 6.83 -26.27 -29.08
C ASP A 96 6.40 -26.08 -27.62
N ALA A 97 6.82 -24.98 -26.97
CA ALA A 97 6.40 -24.65 -25.60
C ALA A 97 4.89 -24.33 -25.51
N LEU A 98 4.31 -23.74 -26.56
CA LEU A 98 2.86 -23.51 -26.64
C LEU A 98 2.10 -24.81 -26.96
N GLU A 99 2.68 -25.69 -27.78
CA GLU A 99 2.12 -27.02 -28.05
C GLU A 99 2.08 -27.89 -26.79
N ASP A 100 3.14 -27.87 -25.97
CA ASP A 100 3.20 -28.57 -24.69
C ASP A 100 2.08 -28.12 -23.75
N ALA A 101 1.82 -26.81 -23.69
CA ALA A 101 0.72 -26.26 -22.91
C ALA A 101 -0.65 -26.69 -23.45
N ARG A 102 -0.84 -26.70 -24.77
CA ARG A 102 -2.08 -27.18 -25.41
C ARG A 102 -2.32 -28.66 -25.12
N ARG A 103 -1.28 -29.48 -25.21
CA ARG A 103 -1.33 -30.91 -24.88
C ARG A 103 -1.68 -31.12 -23.41
N ALA A 104 -1.06 -30.38 -22.50
CA ALA A 104 -1.36 -30.45 -21.07
C ALA A 104 -2.82 -30.09 -20.74
N ILE A 105 -3.37 -29.06 -21.39
CA ILE A 105 -4.80 -28.71 -21.29
C ILE A 105 -5.68 -29.88 -21.76
N ALA A 106 -5.35 -30.51 -22.89
CA ALA A 106 -6.10 -31.63 -23.44
C ALA A 106 -6.11 -32.84 -22.48
N GLU A 107 -4.95 -33.20 -21.91
CA GLU A 107 -4.85 -34.30 -20.94
C GLU A 107 -5.71 -34.04 -19.69
N LEU A 108 -5.65 -32.82 -19.13
CA LEU A 108 -6.48 -32.49 -17.97
C LEU A 108 -7.97 -32.48 -18.31
N LYS A 109 -8.36 -32.08 -19.53
CA LYS A 109 -9.76 -32.15 -19.97
C LYS A 109 -10.27 -33.60 -20.07
N LEU A 110 -9.43 -34.54 -20.49
CA LEU A 110 -9.74 -35.96 -20.52
C LEU A 110 -9.88 -36.55 -19.11
N ALA A 111 -9.10 -36.02 -18.16
CA ALA A 111 -9.15 -36.44 -16.76
C ALA A 111 -10.41 -36.00 -16.00
N VAL A 112 -11.22 -35.07 -16.53
CA VAL A 112 -12.44 -34.61 -15.86
C VAL A 112 -13.64 -35.49 -16.24
N PRO A 113 -14.15 -36.34 -15.32
CA PRO A 113 -15.28 -37.20 -15.62
C PRO A 113 -16.58 -36.39 -15.78
N GLY A 114 -17.36 -36.72 -16.80
CA GLY A 114 -18.72 -36.16 -16.99
C GLY A 114 -18.79 -34.70 -17.43
N ALA A 115 -17.66 -34.05 -17.70
CA ALA A 115 -17.64 -32.67 -18.17
C ALA A 115 -18.07 -32.56 -19.64
N ASP A 116 -19.22 -31.93 -19.89
CA ASP A 116 -19.58 -31.48 -21.23
C ASP A 116 -18.87 -30.17 -21.55
N TRP A 117 -17.64 -30.29 -22.04
CA TRP A 117 -16.81 -29.15 -22.44
C TRP A 117 -17.47 -28.26 -23.49
N LYS A 118 -18.35 -28.79 -24.35
CA LYS A 118 -19.07 -27.99 -25.35
C LYS A 118 -20.16 -27.14 -24.70
N ALA A 119 -20.93 -27.71 -23.77
CA ALA A 119 -21.94 -26.98 -23.01
C ALA A 119 -21.32 -25.97 -22.03
N ILE A 120 -20.20 -26.34 -21.41
CA ILE A 120 -19.42 -25.44 -20.55
C ILE A 120 -18.88 -24.28 -21.40
N ALA A 121 -18.17 -24.57 -22.50
CA ALA A 121 -17.64 -23.54 -23.41
C ALA A 121 -18.72 -22.64 -24.02
N ARG A 122 -19.96 -23.12 -24.18
CA ARG A 122 -21.08 -22.28 -24.63
C ARG A 122 -21.53 -21.30 -23.53
N ARG A 123 -21.68 -21.79 -22.30
CA ARG A 123 -22.01 -20.95 -21.13
C ARG A 123 -20.89 -19.96 -20.82
N THR A 124 -19.64 -20.42 -20.82
CA THR A 124 -18.50 -19.52 -20.61
C THR A 124 -18.21 -18.64 -21.81
N ARG A 125 -18.59 -18.98 -23.04
CA ARG A 125 -18.55 -18.00 -24.15
C ARG A 125 -19.42 -16.79 -23.90
N GLU A 126 -20.52 -16.89 -23.16
CA GLU A 126 -21.34 -15.72 -22.80
C GLU A 126 -20.76 -14.92 -21.62
N LEU A 127 -19.97 -15.57 -20.75
CA LEU A 127 -19.25 -14.92 -19.65
C LEU A 127 -17.86 -14.38 -20.03
N VAL A 128 -17.24 -14.97 -21.06
CA VAL A 128 -15.87 -14.71 -21.54
C VAL A 128 -15.85 -14.08 -22.94
N ALA A 129 -17.00 -14.05 -23.65
CA ALA A 129 -17.25 -12.95 -24.56
C ALA A 129 -17.37 -11.71 -23.69
N ILE A 130 -16.22 -11.12 -23.37
CA ILE A 130 -16.12 -9.69 -23.18
C ILE A 130 -16.74 -9.14 -24.48
N PRO A 131 -17.99 -8.66 -24.46
CA PRO A 131 -18.59 -8.15 -25.68
C PRO A 131 -17.71 -6.98 -26.09
N GLU A 132 -17.57 -6.79 -27.40
CA GLU A 132 -16.78 -5.80 -28.15
C GLU A 132 -16.77 -4.35 -27.61
N LEU A 133 -16.38 -4.16 -26.36
CA LEU A 133 -16.09 -2.90 -25.67
C LEU A 133 -14.68 -2.48 -26.06
N ARG A 134 -14.36 -2.51 -27.36
CA ARG A 134 -13.11 -1.93 -27.89
C ARG A 134 -13.40 -0.72 -28.79
N ARG A 135 -14.63 -0.57 -29.28
CA ARG A 135 -15.01 0.57 -30.15
C ARG A 135 -15.76 1.69 -29.42
N HIS A 136 -16.61 1.36 -28.43
CA HIS A 136 -17.24 2.36 -27.55
C HIS A 136 -16.50 2.60 -26.22
N SER A 137 -15.55 1.73 -25.86
CA SER A 137 -14.77 1.90 -24.61
C SER A 137 -13.74 3.00 -24.67
N ARG A 138 -13.31 3.48 -25.84
CA ARG A 138 -12.43 4.67 -25.85
C ARG A 138 -13.16 5.87 -25.25
N PHE A 139 -14.44 6.07 -25.55
CA PHE A 139 -15.21 7.15 -24.95
C PHE A 139 -15.62 6.88 -23.50
N ALA A 140 -15.93 5.63 -23.15
CA ALA A 140 -16.23 5.28 -21.77
C ALA A 140 -14.99 5.34 -20.86
N VAL A 141 -13.84 4.85 -21.32
CA VAL A 141 -12.56 4.95 -20.61
C VAL A 141 -12.07 6.38 -20.57
N VAL A 142 -12.19 7.16 -21.65
CA VAL A 142 -11.91 8.60 -21.59
C VAL A 142 -12.87 9.29 -20.62
N GLY A 143 -14.14 8.90 -20.56
CA GLY A 143 -15.12 9.39 -19.58
C GLY A 143 -14.76 9.04 -18.14
N ILE A 144 -14.36 7.80 -17.87
CA ILE A 144 -13.95 7.35 -16.53
C ILE A 144 -12.63 7.99 -16.13
N VAL A 145 -11.63 8.01 -17.02
CA VAL A 145 -10.34 8.65 -16.77
C VAL A 145 -10.53 10.14 -16.56
N SER A 146 -11.32 10.82 -17.40
CA SER A 146 -11.61 12.25 -17.21
C SER A 146 -12.34 12.50 -15.90
N PHE A 147 -13.37 11.71 -15.56
CA PHE A 147 -14.07 11.80 -14.28
C PHE A 147 -13.14 11.56 -13.08
N VAL A 148 -12.28 10.54 -13.14
CA VAL A 148 -11.29 10.25 -12.09
C VAL A 148 -10.26 11.37 -12.00
N THR A 149 -9.75 11.88 -13.12
CA THR A 149 -8.82 13.01 -13.11
C THR A 149 -9.47 14.28 -12.59
N LEU A 150 -10.74 14.54 -12.90
CA LEU A 150 -11.52 15.66 -12.35
C LEU A 150 -11.70 15.47 -10.85
N ALA A 151 -12.12 14.29 -10.40
CA ALA A 151 -12.29 14.00 -8.98
C ALA A 151 -10.97 14.17 -8.21
N VAL A 152 -9.85 13.69 -8.76
CA VAL A 152 -8.51 13.86 -8.19
C VAL A 152 -8.09 15.34 -8.20
N LEU A 153 -8.31 16.08 -9.28
CA LEU A 153 -8.02 17.51 -9.36
C LEU A 153 -8.87 18.33 -8.38
N THR A 154 -10.17 18.03 -8.27
CA THR A 154 -11.07 18.70 -7.32
C THR A 154 -10.67 18.38 -5.88
N TRP A 155 -10.33 17.12 -5.59
CA TRP A 155 -9.80 16.73 -4.29
C TRP A 155 -8.47 17.41 -3.97
N PHE A 156 -7.56 17.50 -4.96
CA PHE A 156 -6.27 18.16 -4.81
C PHE A 156 -6.45 19.67 -4.58
N LEU A 157 -7.33 20.33 -5.34
CA LEU A 157 -7.68 21.74 -5.15
C LEU A 157 -8.34 21.99 -3.79
N SER A 158 -9.18 21.08 -3.29
CA SER A 158 -9.74 21.19 -1.93
C SER A 158 -8.75 20.88 -0.82
N SER A 159 -7.70 20.12 -1.13
CA SER A 159 -6.64 19.74 -0.17
C SER A 159 -5.51 20.75 -0.12
N ILE A 160 -5.45 21.70 -1.07
CA ILE A 160 -4.60 22.89 -0.94
C ILE A 160 -5.27 23.76 0.13
N PRO A 161 -4.67 23.91 1.32
CA PRO A 161 -5.24 24.77 2.35
C PRO A 161 -5.17 26.21 1.83
N ASP A 162 -6.35 26.82 1.59
CA ASP A 162 -6.48 28.21 1.13
C ASP A 162 -5.89 29.24 2.12
N LYS A 163 -5.51 28.78 3.32
CA LYS A 163 -4.70 29.54 4.26
C LYS A 163 -3.35 28.87 4.39
N LYS A 164 -2.30 29.52 3.86
CA LYS A 164 -0.98 29.44 4.47
C LYS A 164 -1.17 29.86 5.93
N ILE A 165 -1.28 28.88 6.82
CA ILE A 165 -1.24 29.10 8.25
C ILE A 165 0.11 29.76 8.48
N ASP A 166 0.10 31.05 8.83
CA ASP A 166 1.32 31.77 9.15
C ASP A 166 1.91 31.04 10.36
N GLU A 167 3.01 30.34 10.17
CA GLU A 167 3.69 29.57 11.23
C GLU A 167 3.96 30.45 12.46
N ARG A 168 4.08 31.77 12.26
CA ARG A 168 4.20 32.77 13.33
C ARG A 168 2.95 32.90 14.17
N GLU A 169 1.76 32.77 13.58
CA GLU A 169 0.49 32.87 14.29
C GLU A 169 0.24 31.59 15.12
N LEU A 170 0.61 30.43 14.58
CA LEU A 170 0.54 29.16 15.30
C LEU A 170 1.53 29.13 16.48
N MET A 171 2.77 29.57 16.26
CA MET A 171 3.77 29.68 17.33
C MET A 171 3.34 30.68 18.42
N ARG A 172 2.68 31.79 18.05
CA ARG A 172 2.11 32.74 19.03
C ARG A 172 1.00 32.11 19.86
N GLN A 173 0.15 31.29 19.25
CA GLN A 173 -0.91 30.57 19.96
C GLN A 173 -0.34 29.53 20.93
N GLU A 174 0.65 28.75 20.50
CA GLU A 174 1.33 27.79 21.38
C GLU A 174 2.03 28.48 22.56
N LEU A 175 2.73 29.59 22.32
CA LEU A 175 3.35 30.37 23.39
C LEU A 175 2.32 30.96 24.37
N ALA A 176 1.16 31.41 23.86
CA ALA A 176 0.06 31.89 24.68
C ALA A 176 -0.54 30.77 25.55
N ASP A 177 -0.67 29.56 25.00
CA ASP A 177 -1.17 28.41 25.75
C ASP A 177 -0.20 28.00 26.87
N VAL A 178 1.10 27.92 26.57
CA VAL A 178 2.16 27.64 27.55
C VAL A 178 2.22 28.72 28.65
N ALA A 179 2.01 29.99 28.30
CA ALA A 179 1.91 31.06 29.29
C ALA A 179 0.67 30.91 30.19
N SER A 180 -0.47 30.49 29.63
CA SER A 180 -1.70 30.27 30.39
C SER A 180 -1.55 29.10 31.39
N GLN A 181 -0.94 27.99 30.95
CA GLN A 181 -0.69 26.82 31.79
C GLN A 181 0.25 27.15 32.96
N ARG A 182 1.29 27.97 32.72
CA ARG A 182 2.21 28.43 33.78
C ARG A 182 1.51 29.26 34.85
N LYS A 183 0.59 30.16 34.47
CA LYS A 183 -0.18 30.97 35.43
C LYS A 183 -1.01 30.11 36.38
N VAL A 184 -1.67 29.07 35.86
CA VAL A 184 -2.45 28.13 36.68
C VAL A 184 -1.54 27.38 37.66
N LYS A 185 -0.36 26.93 37.20
CA LYS A 185 0.60 26.23 38.05
C LYS A 185 1.19 27.11 39.15
N ILE A 186 1.48 28.38 38.87
CA ILE A 186 1.92 29.36 39.87
C ILE A 186 0.86 29.52 40.97
N GLN A 187 -0.42 29.71 40.60
CA GLN A 187 -1.50 29.82 41.57
C GLN A 187 -1.65 28.56 42.45
N TYR A 188 -1.55 27.39 41.83
CA TYR A 188 -1.60 26.12 42.56
C TYR A 188 -0.44 25.97 43.57
N LEU A 189 0.79 26.24 43.13
CA LEU A 189 1.98 26.16 44.00
C LEU A 189 1.95 27.20 45.11
N GLN A 190 1.44 28.41 44.83
CA GLN A 190 1.27 29.45 45.85
C GLN A 190 0.35 28.98 46.98
N LEU A 191 -0.76 28.31 46.64
CA LEU A 191 -1.69 27.74 47.62
C LEU A 191 -1.08 26.53 48.35
N ALA A 192 -0.32 25.69 47.64
CA ALA A 192 0.29 24.49 48.21
C ALA A 192 1.41 24.80 49.22
N ILE A 193 2.23 25.84 48.96
CA ILE A 193 3.32 26.25 49.85
C ILE A 193 2.77 26.80 51.16
N GLY A 194 1.85 27.78 51.09
CA GLY A 194 1.29 28.43 52.29
C GLY A 194 2.36 28.78 53.35
N GLU A 195 2.23 28.17 54.53
CA GLU A 195 3.19 28.29 55.64
C GLU A 195 4.15 27.09 55.79
N ARG A 196 4.10 26.12 54.88
CA ARG A 196 4.94 24.93 54.93
C ARG A 196 6.35 25.20 54.39
N CYS A 197 7.33 24.53 54.98
CA CYS A 197 8.74 24.59 54.57
C CYS A 197 9.09 23.40 53.66
N ASP A 198 8.40 23.29 52.53
CA ASP A 198 8.64 22.23 51.53
C ASP A 198 9.58 22.74 50.44
N ALA A 199 10.86 22.38 50.54
CA ALA A 199 11.94 22.85 49.67
C ALA A 199 11.68 22.61 48.16
N PRO A 200 11.35 21.40 47.67
CA PRO A 200 11.13 21.17 46.25
C PRO A 200 9.98 22.02 45.68
N VAL A 201 8.90 22.21 46.45
CA VAL A 201 7.77 23.04 46.02
C VAL A 201 8.16 24.52 45.96
N ALA A 202 8.92 25.01 46.96
CA ALA A 202 9.44 26.37 46.98
C ALA A 202 10.39 26.65 45.81
N GLN A 203 11.30 25.71 45.51
CA GLN A 203 12.24 25.80 44.40
C GLN A 203 11.51 25.87 43.05
N GLU A 204 10.50 25.00 42.84
CA GLU A 204 9.71 25.01 41.61
C GLU A 204 8.91 26.31 41.46
N TYR A 205 8.36 26.83 42.55
CA TYR A 205 7.60 28.07 42.55
C TYR A 205 8.47 29.29 42.20
N VAL A 206 9.64 29.44 42.83
CA VAL A 206 10.57 30.56 42.54
C VAL A 206 11.03 30.50 41.08
N LYS A 207 11.38 29.30 40.61
CA LYS A 207 11.75 29.08 39.21
C LYS A 207 10.67 29.55 38.24
N LEU A 208 9.40 29.21 38.51
CA LEU A 208 8.29 29.62 37.65
C LEU A 208 8.03 31.13 37.68
N LEU A 209 8.17 31.79 38.84
CA LEU A 209 8.07 33.25 38.94
C LEU A 209 9.12 33.96 38.09
N VAL A 210 10.37 33.49 38.14
CA VAL A 210 11.46 34.06 37.33
C VAL A 210 11.21 33.85 35.83
N MET A 211 10.77 32.66 35.43
CA MET A 211 10.44 32.35 34.03
C MET A 211 9.24 33.14 33.48
N ASP A 212 8.35 33.63 34.35
CA ASP A 212 7.23 34.51 34.00
C ASP A 212 7.60 36.00 34.05
N GLY A 213 8.87 36.33 34.29
CA GLY A 213 9.36 37.72 34.38
C GLY A 213 9.01 38.42 35.69
N GLN A 214 8.51 37.68 36.69
CA GLN A 214 8.10 38.19 38.00
C GLN A 214 9.26 38.18 39.02
N GLY A 215 10.45 38.64 38.62
CA GLY A 215 11.66 38.61 39.45
C GLY A 215 11.48 39.26 40.83
N ASP A 216 10.82 40.41 40.90
CA ASP A 216 10.59 41.11 42.18
C ASP A 216 9.63 40.33 43.13
N HIS A 217 8.82 39.41 42.61
CA HIS A 217 8.00 38.50 43.41
C HIS A 217 8.80 37.28 43.87
N ALA A 218 9.70 36.77 43.02
CA ALA A 218 10.60 35.68 43.34
C ALA A 218 11.54 36.06 44.50
N GLU A 219 12.15 37.24 44.44
CA GLU A 219 13.04 37.80 45.47
C GLU A 219 12.32 37.94 46.82
N ARG A 220 11.18 38.65 46.86
CA ARG A 220 10.36 38.79 48.08
C ARG A 220 9.81 37.47 48.63
N PHE A 221 9.62 36.47 47.78
CA PHE A 221 9.25 35.14 48.23
C PHE A 221 10.45 34.42 48.87
N ALA A 222 11.61 34.45 48.22
CA ALA A 222 12.83 33.83 48.71
C ALA A 222 13.26 34.40 50.07
N ASP A 223 13.27 35.73 50.23
CA ASP A 223 13.62 36.37 51.51
C ASP A 223 12.73 35.90 52.67
N ARG A 224 11.41 35.84 52.41
CA ARG A 224 10.44 35.37 53.42
C ARG A 224 10.56 33.88 53.68
N TYR A 225 10.84 33.09 52.65
CA TYR A 225 11.02 31.65 52.78
C TYR A 225 12.27 31.35 53.60
N VAL A 226 13.42 31.96 53.27
CA VAL A 226 14.69 31.77 53.98
C VAL A 226 14.58 32.24 55.43
N GLY A 227 13.95 33.40 55.68
CA GLY A 227 13.73 33.90 57.03
C GLY A 227 12.85 33.00 57.91
N ARG A 228 11.96 32.19 57.30
CA ARG A 228 11.03 31.31 58.02
C ARG A 228 11.53 29.87 58.12
N CYS A 229 12.12 29.35 57.05
CA CYS A 229 12.40 27.93 56.85
C CYS A 229 13.89 27.58 56.93
N GLY A 230 14.77 28.58 57.02
CA GLY A 230 16.22 28.41 56.98
C GLY A 230 16.78 28.56 55.57
N GLU A 231 18.11 28.52 55.46
CA GLU A 231 18.83 28.72 54.20
C GLU A 231 18.50 27.62 53.16
N ASP A 232 18.08 28.04 51.97
CA ASP A 232 17.99 27.19 50.77
C ASP A 232 18.67 27.90 49.60
N THR A 233 19.91 27.46 49.32
CA THR A 233 20.77 28.04 48.26
C THR A 233 20.14 27.95 46.87
N VAL A 234 19.26 26.98 46.61
CA VAL A 234 18.61 26.83 45.30
C VAL A 234 17.54 27.90 45.12
N VAL A 235 16.75 28.15 46.17
CA VAL A 235 15.74 29.22 46.18
C VAL A 235 16.40 30.58 46.01
N GLU A 236 17.50 30.83 46.72
CA GLU A 236 18.26 32.08 46.62
C GLU A 236 18.92 32.28 45.24
N ASN A 237 19.49 31.21 44.66
CA ASN A 237 20.07 31.27 43.32
C ASN A 237 19.02 31.59 42.24
N TRP A 238 17.83 31.01 42.33
CA TRP A 238 16.75 31.33 41.39
C TRP A 238 16.24 32.77 41.58
N ALA A 239 16.09 33.23 42.82
CA ALA A 239 15.66 34.60 43.11
C ALA A 239 16.60 35.66 42.50
N ASN A 240 17.91 35.37 42.47
CA ASN A 240 18.94 36.24 41.93
C ASN A 240 19.26 36.00 40.45
N ALA A 241 18.50 35.16 39.76
CA ALA A 241 18.74 34.85 38.35
C ALA A 241 18.54 36.09 37.44
N PRO A 242 19.34 36.24 36.37
CA PRO A 242 19.23 37.37 35.45
C PRO A 242 17.85 37.41 34.78
N ARG A 243 17.26 38.61 34.74
CA ARG A 243 15.90 38.84 34.23
C ARG A 243 15.88 38.67 32.70
N PRO A 244 14.89 37.97 32.12
CA PRO A 244 14.74 37.93 30.67
C PRO A 244 14.46 39.35 30.13
N PRO A 245 14.99 39.70 28.95
CA PRO A 245 14.72 40.99 28.32
C PRO A 245 13.21 41.14 28.07
N ARG A 246 12.66 42.30 28.45
CA ARG A 246 11.25 42.67 28.21
C ARG A 246 10.98 43.01 26.76
#